data_AF-A0AAD8ANR9-F1
#
_entry.id   AF-A0AAD8ANR9-F1
#
_cell.length_a   1.000
_cell.length_b   1.000
_cell.length_c   1.000
_cell.angle_alpha   90.00
_cell.angle_beta   90.00
_cell.angle_gamma   90.00
#
_symmetry.space_group_name_H-M   'P 1'
#
loop_
_entity.id
_entity.type
_entity.pdbx_description
1 polymer ?
#
loop_
_entity_poly.entity_id
_entity_poly.type
_entity_poly.pdbx_seq_one_letter_code
_entity_poly.pdbx_strand_id
1 'polypeptide(L)'
;MFGKFRYQVGANGAIRITDGWAGNNIVKVFIPQLIGIEGAPSDGIVFFHRAGAEQLKALFAAWQKAGLLHYVKSWAGSFVPRMVRGSKTQLSNHAFGSAFDINAAWNGLGKTPTAADKTGTVIPLVKIANEHGFFWGGHYNSRKDGMHFELAVLGMFTKQVDFKDLNDDEIELALEDSATGENASFPPEEPSGVSAQSSDAPRKNPWEIFNSIGNKLSKIQETAEKVNEVKESLSKIPGISSLPGMRLGDEPTKVTSGKSTSFLLNVLGMGLSILGAVWGFLTNNFRLIALGIVGFIVLIIIITIAFTVINALKMKYHSDPTKYNVE
;
A
#
# COMPACT_ATOMS: atom_id res chain seq x y z
N MET A 1 -19.76 -7.05 1.44
CA MET A 1 -18.55 -6.33 1.89
C MET A 1 -17.75 -5.75 0.73
N PHE A 2 -17.41 -6.52 -0.30
CA PHE A 2 -16.48 -6.11 -1.37
C PHE A 2 -17.15 -5.74 -2.71
N GLY A 3 -18.46 -5.49 -2.71
CA GLY A 3 -19.24 -5.23 -3.92
C GLY A 3 -19.58 -6.49 -4.72
N LYS A 4 -19.84 -6.31 -6.02
CA LYS A 4 -20.14 -7.37 -6.99
C LYS A 4 -19.23 -7.19 -8.20
N PHE A 5 -18.90 -8.30 -8.86
CA PHE A 5 -18.18 -8.30 -10.13
C PHE A 5 -18.81 -9.29 -11.11
N ARG A 6 -18.62 -9.04 -12.40
CA ARG A 6 -18.96 -9.97 -13.48
C ARG A 6 -17.87 -11.02 -13.61
N TYR A 7 -18.30 -12.26 -13.84
CA TYR A 7 -17.39 -13.38 -14.02
C TYR A 7 -17.96 -14.40 -15.01
N GLN A 8 -17.06 -15.23 -15.54
CA GLN A 8 -17.38 -16.44 -16.29
C GLN A 8 -16.93 -17.66 -15.47
N VAL A 9 -17.76 -18.70 -15.41
CA VAL A 9 -17.43 -19.95 -14.72
C VAL A 9 -16.67 -20.86 -15.69
N GLY A 10 -15.47 -21.27 -15.29
CA GLY A 10 -14.65 -22.26 -15.98
C GLY A 10 -14.84 -23.66 -15.44
N ALA A 11 -13.99 -24.59 -15.88
CA ALA A 11 -13.98 -25.96 -15.38
C ALA A 11 -13.72 -26.00 -13.86
N ASN A 12 -14.28 -27.01 -13.19
CA ASN A 12 -14.04 -27.31 -11.77
C ASN A 12 -14.38 -26.17 -10.79
N GLY A 13 -15.21 -25.21 -11.22
CA GLY A 13 -15.63 -24.08 -10.40
C GLY A 13 -14.61 -22.94 -10.31
N ALA A 14 -13.53 -22.96 -11.11
CA ALA A 14 -12.71 -21.77 -11.32
C ALA A 14 -13.56 -20.66 -11.96
N ILE A 15 -13.23 -19.40 -11.69
CA ILE A 15 -13.91 -18.27 -12.31
C ILE A 15 -12.92 -17.28 -12.92
N ARG A 16 -13.31 -16.64 -14.02
CA ARG A 16 -12.60 -15.53 -14.62
C ARG A 16 -13.38 -14.24 -14.38
N ILE A 17 -12.78 -13.27 -13.70
CA ILE A 17 -13.40 -11.95 -13.47
C ILE A 17 -13.25 -11.11 -14.74
N THR A 18 -14.34 -10.50 -15.25
CA THR A 18 -14.40 -9.96 -16.62
C THR A 18 -14.68 -8.45 -16.73
N ASP A 19 -14.81 -7.74 -15.62
CA ASP A 19 -15.17 -6.32 -15.61
C ASP A 19 -14.12 -5.38 -15.00
N GLY A 20 -12.87 -5.86 -14.89
CA GLY A 20 -11.77 -5.08 -14.33
C GLY A 20 -11.84 -4.90 -12.81
N TRP A 21 -12.82 -5.49 -12.12
CA TRP A 21 -12.94 -5.40 -10.67
C TRP A 21 -11.65 -5.88 -9.96
N ALA A 22 -11.04 -6.96 -10.43
CA ALA A 22 -9.82 -7.50 -9.83
C ALA A 22 -8.66 -6.48 -9.88
N GLY A 23 -8.43 -5.83 -11.03
CA GLY A 23 -7.36 -4.83 -11.17
C GLY A 23 -7.55 -3.58 -10.30
N ASN A 24 -8.80 -3.27 -9.91
CA ASN A 24 -9.10 -2.13 -9.05
C ASN A 24 -9.01 -2.47 -7.55
N ASN A 25 -9.14 -3.75 -7.19
CA ASN A 25 -9.37 -4.15 -5.79
C ASN A 25 -8.32 -5.09 -5.25
N ILE A 26 -7.62 -5.85 -6.09
CA ILE A 26 -6.60 -6.81 -5.68
C ILE A 26 -5.22 -6.18 -5.87
N VAL A 27 -4.43 -6.16 -4.80
CA VAL A 27 -3.11 -5.56 -4.76
C VAL A 27 -2.07 -6.58 -4.29
N LYS A 28 -0.81 -6.33 -4.64
CA LYS A 28 0.34 -7.05 -4.07
C LYS A 28 0.53 -6.58 -2.63
N VAL A 29 0.67 -7.53 -1.71
CA VAL A 29 0.91 -7.30 -0.29
C VAL A 29 2.15 -8.09 0.10
N PHE A 30 3.20 -7.39 0.51
CA PHE A 30 4.40 -8.01 1.05
C PHE A 30 4.16 -8.45 2.49
N ILE A 31 4.41 -9.74 2.78
CA ILE A 31 4.32 -10.36 4.09
C ILE A 31 5.63 -11.13 4.31
N PRO A 32 6.66 -10.51 4.93
CA PRO A 32 7.98 -11.12 5.07
C PRO A 32 7.94 -12.45 5.85
N GLN A 33 6.98 -12.58 6.77
CA GLN A 33 6.77 -13.78 7.60
C GLN A 33 6.42 -15.04 6.79
N LEU A 34 6.10 -14.91 5.50
CA LEU A 34 5.81 -16.03 4.61
C LEU A 34 7.05 -16.52 3.83
N ILE A 35 8.16 -15.78 3.84
CA ILE A 35 9.38 -16.21 3.14
C ILE A 35 9.88 -17.51 3.77
N GLY A 36 10.13 -18.52 2.93
CA GLY A 36 10.56 -19.86 3.38
C GLY A 36 9.44 -20.77 3.90
N ILE A 37 8.19 -20.30 3.97
CA ILE A 37 7.04 -21.14 4.31
C ILE A 37 6.62 -22.00 3.10
N GLU A 38 6.37 -23.29 3.33
CA GLU A 38 5.95 -24.21 2.27
C GLU A 38 4.69 -23.72 1.55
N GLY A 39 4.74 -23.62 0.21
CA GLY A 39 3.62 -23.16 -0.63
C GLY A 39 3.45 -21.65 -0.68
N ALA A 40 4.21 -20.86 0.09
CA ALA A 40 4.23 -19.42 -0.02
C ALA A 40 5.13 -18.95 -1.19
N PRO A 41 4.87 -17.77 -1.77
CA PRO A 41 5.78 -17.12 -2.69
C PRO A 41 7.15 -16.87 -2.04
N SER A 42 8.24 -17.11 -2.76
CA SER A 42 9.60 -16.94 -2.24
C SER A 42 9.95 -15.50 -1.87
N ASP A 43 9.26 -14.52 -2.49
CA ASP A 43 9.40 -13.09 -2.21
C ASP A 43 8.43 -12.59 -1.12
N GLY A 44 7.62 -13.48 -0.52
CA GLY A 44 6.62 -13.10 0.48
C GLY A 44 5.48 -12.23 -0.06
N ILE A 45 5.36 -12.03 -1.38
CA ILE A 45 4.34 -11.18 -1.98
C ILE A 45 3.10 -11.99 -2.32
N VAL A 46 1.99 -11.69 -1.64
CA VAL A 46 0.68 -12.31 -1.90
C VAL A 46 -0.31 -11.33 -2.49
N PHE A 47 -1.33 -11.84 -3.18
CA PHE A 47 -2.43 -11.00 -3.67
C PHE A 47 -3.56 -10.95 -2.65
N PHE A 48 -4.00 -9.75 -2.30
CA PHE A 48 -5.08 -9.54 -1.33
C PHE A 48 -5.93 -8.32 -1.69
N HIS A 49 -7.13 -8.25 -1.12
CA HIS A 49 -8.02 -7.12 -1.31
C HIS A 49 -7.43 -5.87 -0.65
N ARG A 50 -7.37 -4.75 -1.40
CA ARG A 50 -6.75 -3.49 -0.95
C ARG A 50 -7.30 -2.97 0.38
N ALA A 51 -8.60 -3.15 0.60
CA ALA A 51 -9.27 -2.72 1.85
C ALA A 51 -8.84 -3.53 3.10
N GLY A 52 -8.22 -4.68 2.93
CA GLY A 52 -7.70 -5.51 4.02
C GLY A 52 -6.19 -5.73 3.96
N ALA A 53 -5.47 -5.05 3.07
CA ALA A 53 -4.02 -5.24 2.89
C ALA A 53 -3.24 -4.90 4.17
N GLU A 54 -3.52 -3.73 4.77
CA GLU A 54 -2.86 -3.31 6.01
C GLU A 54 -3.30 -4.17 7.21
N GLN A 55 -4.54 -4.66 7.21
CA GLN A 55 -5.05 -5.56 8.23
C GLN A 55 -4.38 -6.95 8.15
N LEU A 56 -4.09 -7.44 6.95
CA LEU A 56 -3.32 -8.67 6.76
C LEU A 56 -1.88 -8.53 7.28
N LYS A 57 -1.21 -7.40 6.95
CA LYS A 57 0.14 -7.11 7.48
C LYS A 57 0.14 -7.04 9.01
N ALA A 58 -0.81 -6.31 9.59
CA ALA A 58 -0.95 -6.17 11.03
C ALA A 58 -1.15 -7.53 11.72
N LEU A 59 -1.96 -8.41 11.14
CA LEU A 59 -2.17 -9.76 11.66
C LEU A 59 -0.87 -10.57 11.72
N PHE A 60 -0.12 -10.63 10.61
CA PHE A 60 1.13 -11.40 10.56
C PHE A 60 2.19 -10.83 11.50
N ALA A 61 2.29 -9.50 11.59
CA ALA A 61 3.13 -8.83 12.58
C ALA A 61 2.72 -9.16 14.02
N ALA A 62 1.42 -9.19 14.31
CA ALA A 62 0.93 -9.54 15.65
C ALA A 62 1.19 -11.01 16.00
N TRP A 63 1.09 -11.92 15.04
CA TRP A 63 1.51 -13.31 15.24
C TRP A 63 3.01 -13.45 15.48
N GLN A 64 3.84 -12.70 14.76
CA GLN A 64 5.28 -12.67 14.99
C GLN A 64 5.63 -12.16 16.39
N LYS A 65 5.09 -10.99 16.76
CA LYS A 65 5.28 -10.38 18.08
C LYS A 65 4.84 -11.29 19.22
N ALA A 66 3.82 -12.12 19.00
CA ALA A 66 3.34 -13.11 19.96
C ALA A 66 4.15 -14.42 19.97
N GLY A 67 5.18 -14.56 19.12
CA GLY A 67 6.00 -15.76 18.98
C GLY A 67 5.27 -16.93 18.33
N LEU A 68 4.21 -16.69 17.55
CA LEU A 68 3.30 -17.72 17.04
C LEU A 68 3.55 -18.16 15.59
N LEU A 69 4.48 -17.52 14.86
CA LEU A 69 4.72 -17.87 13.45
C LEU A 69 5.13 -19.32 13.24
N HIS A 70 5.71 -19.98 14.23
CA HIS A 70 6.05 -21.39 14.16
C HIS A 70 4.84 -22.33 13.95
N TYR A 71 3.61 -21.84 14.17
CA TYR A 71 2.37 -22.55 13.84
C TYR A 71 1.99 -22.45 12.35
N VAL A 72 2.50 -21.47 11.61
CA VAL A 72 2.26 -21.35 10.15
C VAL A 72 3.25 -22.27 9.44
N LYS A 73 2.80 -23.48 9.09
CA LYS A 73 3.63 -24.52 8.44
C LYS A 73 3.56 -24.47 6.92
N SER A 74 2.40 -24.12 6.37
CA SER A 74 2.22 -23.99 4.94
C SER A 74 1.18 -22.92 4.57
N TRP A 75 1.32 -22.38 3.37
CA TRP A 75 0.43 -21.42 2.76
C TRP A 75 -0.29 -22.05 1.57
N ALA A 76 -1.62 -21.95 1.54
CA ALA A 76 -2.46 -22.53 0.49
C ALA A 76 -3.17 -21.47 -0.37
N GLY A 77 -2.72 -20.21 -0.28
CA GLY A 77 -3.15 -19.12 -1.14
C GLY A 77 -4.18 -18.18 -0.51
N SER A 78 -4.28 -16.98 -1.08
CA SER A 78 -5.21 -15.94 -0.64
C SER A 78 -6.20 -15.52 -1.73
N PHE A 79 -5.71 -15.11 -2.89
CA PHE A 79 -6.55 -14.78 -4.03
C PHE A 79 -6.63 -15.94 -5.02
N VAL A 80 -7.72 -16.70 -4.93
CA VAL A 80 -8.03 -17.82 -5.82
C VAL A 80 -9.46 -17.63 -6.35
N PRO A 81 -9.64 -17.06 -7.55
CA PRO A 81 -10.96 -16.86 -8.16
C PRO A 81 -11.68 -18.17 -8.44
N ARG A 82 -12.55 -18.58 -7.51
CA ARG A 82 -13.36 -19.80 -7.62
C ARG A 82 -14.68 -19.73 -6.87
N MET A 83 -15.57 -20.64 -7.21
CA MET A 83 -16.74 -21.00 -6.41
C MET A 83 -16.31 -21.65 -5.08
N VAL A 84 -17.19 -21.62 -4.08
CA VAL A 84 -17.04 -22.48 -2.89
C VAL A 84 -16.98 -23.94 -3.36
N ARG A 85 -16.10 -24.75 -2.77
CA ARG A 85 -15.89 -26.14 -3.22
C ARG A 85 -17.18 -26.95 -3.09
N GLY A 86 -17.69 -27.42 -4.22
CA GLY A 86 -18.97 -28.14 -4.33
C GLY A 86 -20.20 -27.24 -4.55
N SER A 87 -20.03 -25.92 -4.60
CA SER A 87 -21.10 -24.97 -4.92
C SER A 87 -21.10 -24.61 -6.40
N LYS A 88 -22.30 -24.48 -6.97
CA LYS A 88 -22.52 -23.97 -8.34
C LYS A 88 -23.01 -22.51 -8.37
N THR A 89 -23.32 -21.94 -7.21
CA THR A 89 -24.01 -20.64 -7.11
C THR A 89 -23.35 -19.66 -6.14
N GLN A 90 -22.39 -20.11 -5.33
CA GLN A 90 -21.74 -19.26 -4.33
C GLN A 90 -20.25 -19.10 -4.63
N LEU A 91 -19.81 -17.84 -4.71
CA LEU A 91 -18.41 -17.47 -4.81
C LEU A 91 -17.70 -17.71 -3.47
N SER A 92 -16.45 -18.17 -3.55
CA SER A 92 -15.59 -18.25 -2.36
C SER A 92 -15.07 -16.87 -1.99
N ASN A 93 -14.80 -16.63 -0.70
CA ASN A 93 -14.13 -15.41 -0.25
C ASN A 93 -12.70 -15.25 -0.83
N HIS A 94 -12.05 -16.35 -1.23
CA HIS A 94 -10.82 -16.28 -2.02
C HIS A 94 -11.00 -15.57 -3.37
N ALA A 95 -12.20 -15.60 -3.97
CA ALA A 95 -12.47 -14.90 -5.22
C ALA A 95 -12.52 -13.38 -5.08
N PHE A 96 -12.68 -12.89 -3.84
CA PHE A 96 -12.60 -11.48 -3.51
C PHE A 96 -11.23 -11.07 -2.97
N GLY A 97 -10.29 -12.02 -2.84
CA GLY A 97 -8.99 -11.78 -2.21
C GLY A 97 -9.11 -11.38 -0.74
N SER A 98 -10.16 -11.84 -0.06
CA SER A 98 -10.48 -11.47 1.31
C SER A 98 -10.29 -12.60 2.31
N ALA A 99 -9.65 -13.68 1.88
CA ALA A 99 -9.39 -14.85 2.70
C ALA A 99 -8.02 -15.43 2.38
N PHE A 100 -7.50 -16.24 3.29
CA PHE A 100 -6.29 -17.02 3.09
C PHE A 100 -6.41 -18.37 3.80
N ASP A 101 -5.72 -19.36 3.25
CA ASP A 101 -5.66 -20.70 3.81
C ASP A 101 -4.23 -21.02 4.30
N ILE A 102 -4.09 -21.57 5.50
CA ILE A 102 -2.83 -22.07 6.05
C ILE A 102 -2.97 -23.50 6.56
N ASN A 103 -1.87 -24.26 6.56
CA ASN A 103 -1.81 -25.62 7.10
C ASN A 103 -2.86 -26.57 6.49
N ALA A 104 -3.14 -26.43 5.19
CA ALA A 104 -4.22 -27.15 4.50
C ALA A 104 -4.07 -28.69 4.56
N ALA A 105 -2.83 -29.19 4.58
CA ALA A 105 -2.55 -30.62 4.69
C ALA A 105 -3.12 -31.26 5.98
N TRP A 106 -3.21 -30.47 7.06
CA TRP A 106 -3.73 -30.93 8.35
C TRP A 106 -5.18 -30.48 8.59
N ASN A 107 -5.65 -29.42 7.94
CA ASN A 107 -6.94 -28.79 8.22
C ASN A 107 -7.90 -28.78 7.03
N GLY A 108 -8.10 -29.95 6.42
CA GLY A 108 -8.94 -30.08 5.23
C GLY A 108 -10.41 -29.69 5.45
N LEU A 109 -11.02 -29.13 4.40
CA LEU A 109 -12.42 -28.71 4.38
C LEU A 109 -13.39 -29.84 4.75
N GLY A 110 -14.29 -29.57 5.69
CA GLY A 110 -15.27 -30.50 6.23
C GLY A 110 -14.71 -31.49 7.26
N LYS A 111 -13.44 -31.35 7.66
CA LYS A 111 -12.81 -32.15 8.72
C LYS A 111 -12.80 -31.37 10.03
N THR A 112 -12.72 -32.11 11.13
CA THR A 112 -12.46 -31.52 12.45
C THR A 112 -11.12 -30.79 12.40
N PRO A 113 -11.05 -29.50 12.80
CA PRO A 113 -9.79 -28.78 12.87
C PRO A 113 -8.76 -29.49 13.75
N THR A 114 -7.49 -29.35 13.39
CA THR A 114 -6.37 -29.99 14.10
C THR A 114 -6.31 -29.54 15.55
N ALA A 115 -6.31 -30.49 16.49
CA ALA A 115 -6.26 -30.24 17.92
C ALA A 115 -5.01 -29.46 18.34
N ALA A 116 -5.07 -28.73 19.46
CA ALA A 116 -4.06 -27.76 19.88
C ALA A 116 -2.67 -28.38 20.16
N ASP A 117 -2.61 -29.68 20.44
CA ASP A 117 -1.37 -30.43 20.73
C ASP A 117 -0.77 -31.12 19.49
N LYS A 118 -1.35 -30.93 18.29
CA LYS A 118 -0.95 -31.63 17.06
C LYS A 118 -0.26 -30.70 16.06
N THR A 119 0.63 -31.30 15.27
CA THR A 119 1.29 -30.61 14.14
C THR A 119 0.24 -30.10 13.15
N GLY A 120 0.42 -28.85 12.70
CA GLY A 120 -0.51 -28.19 11.79
C GLY A 120 -1.69 -27.51 12.48
N THR A 121 -1.75 -27.50 13.83
CA THR A 121 -2.77 -26.73 14.53
C THR A 121 -2.67 -25.24 14.22
N VAL A 122 -3.82 -24.57 14.14
CA VAL A 122 -3.94 -23.12 14.01
C VAL A 122 -4.64 -22.49 15.20
N ILE A 123 -5.08 -23.28 16.18
CA ILE A 123 -5.89 -22.81 17.32
C ILE A 123 -5.21 -21.65 18.07
N PRO A 124 -3.89 -21.68 18.34
CA PRO A 124 -3.20 -20.57 19.02
C PRO A 124 -3.24 -19.24 18.24
N LEU A 125 -3.41 -19.30 16.91
CA LEU A 125 -3.47 -18.13 16.03
C LEU A 125 -4.85 -17.43 16.05
N VAL A 126 -5.92 -18.16 16.39
CA VAL A 126 -7.31 -17.76 16.16
C VAL A 126 -7.69 -16.50 16.92
N LYS A 127 -7.31 -16.38 18.20
CA LYS A 127 -7.66 -15.21 19.02
C LYS A 127 -7.13 -13.91 18.41
N ILE A 128 -5.84 -13.88 18.06
CA ILE A 128 -5.20 -12.71 17.46
C ILE A 128 -5.82 -12.43 16.07
N ALA A 129 -6.12 -13.46 15.28
CA ALA A 129 -6.84 -13.30 14.01
C ALA A 129 -8.19 -12.60 14.21
N ASN A 130 -8.99 -13.03 15.20
CA ASN A 130 -10.29 -12.40 15.46
C ASN A 130 -10.15 -10.95 15.94
N GLU A 131 -9.15 -10.64 16.77
CA GLU A 131 -8.83 -9.28 17.20
C GLU A 131 -8.41 -8.37 16.03
N HIS A 132 -7.83 -8.96 14.98
CA HIS A 132 -7.48 -8.27 13.73
C HIS A 132 -8.59 -8.36 12.68
N GLY A 133 -9.83 -8.67 13.07
CA GLY A 133 -11.00 -8.64 12.19
C GLY A 133 -11.10 -9.80 11.19
N PHE A 134 -10.33 -10.86 11.37
CA PHE A 134 -10.45 -12.11 10.62
C PHE A 134 -11.30 -13.13 11.36
N PHE A 135 -12.29 -13.71 10.68
CA PHE A 135 -13.02 -14.87 11.17
C PHE A 135 -12.32 -16.16 10.74
N TRP A 136 -12.37 -17.18 11.60
CA TRP A 136 -11.77 -18.47 11.34
C TRP A 136 -12.82 -19.50 10.93
N GLY A 137 -12.63 -20.20 9.81
CA GLY A 137 -13.56 -21.18 9.27
C GLY A 137 -13.79 -22.41 10.16
N GLY A 138 -12.91 -22.68 11.13
CA GLY A 138 -13.14 -23.66 12.18
C GLY A 138 -14.36 -23.33 13.07
N HIS A 139 -14.82 -22.08 13.08
CA HIS A 139 -16.03 -21.67 13.79
C HIS A 139 -17.33 -21.94 13.01
N TYR A 140 -17.29 -22.29 11.72
CA TYR A 140 -18.53 -22.55 10.94
C TYR A 140 -19.39 -23.65 11.56
N ASN A 141 -20.71 -23.46 11.63
CA ASN A 141 -21.61 -24.40 12.30
C ASN A 141 -21.83 -25.70 11.53
N SER A 142 -21.80 -25.66 10.20
CA SER A 142 -22.12 -26.81 9.34
C SER A 142 -20.86 -27.51 8.84
N ARG A 143 -20.13 -26.87 7.93
CA ARG A 143 -18.94 -27.42 7.28
C ARG A 143 -17.71 -26.68 7.78
N LYS A 144 -17.02 -27.29 8.74
CA LYS A 144 -15.78 -26.77 9.32
C LYS A 144 -14.72 -26.57 8.25
N ASP A 145 -13.95 -25.49 8.34
CA ASP A 145 -12.83 -25.22 7.44
C ASP A 145 -11.64 -24.71 8.25
N GLY A 146 -10.85 -25.63 8.82
CA GLY A 146 -9.82 -25.30 9.80
C GLY A 146 -8.63 -24.55 9.21
N MET A 147 -8.38 -24.66 7.91
CA MET A 147 -7.30 -23.94 7.24
C MET A 147 -7.65 -22.46 6.97
N HIS A 148 -8.94 -22.12 7.00
CA HIS A 148 -9.47 -20.91 6.40
C HIS A 148 -9.57 -19.72 7.37
N PHE A 149 -9.06 -18.57 6.96
CA PHE A 149 -9.25 -17.29 7.63
C PHE A 149 -9.77 -16.27 6.63
N GLU A 150 -10.77 -15.48 7.02
CA GLU A 150 -11.41 -14.50 6.13
C GLU A 150 -11.69 -13.17 6.84
N LEU A 151 -11.61 -12.07 6.10
CA LEU A 151 -12.02 -10.77 6.62
C LEU A 151 -13.50 -10.79 6.98
N ALA A 152 -13.82 -10.49 8.24
CA ALA A 152 -15.18 -10.33 8.73
C ALA A 152 -15.50 -8.89 9.11
N VAL A 153 -14.48 -8.10 9.47
CA VAL A 153 -14.59 -6.67 9.79
C VAL A 153 -13.54 -5.91 8.97
N LEU A 154 -13.94 -4.78 8.40
CA LEU A 154 -13.04 -3.85 7.69
C LEU A 154 -12.85 -2.56 8.48
N GLY A 155 -11.82 -1.80 8.10
CA GLY A 155 -11.60 -0.44 8.61
C GLY A 155 -10.98 -0.40 10.00
N MET A 156 -10.53 -1.54 10.53
CA MET A 156 -9.77 -1.59 11.80
C MET A 156 -8.36 -1.01 11.65
N PHE A 157 -7.79 -1.10 10.44
CA PHE A 157 -6.46 -0.59 10.10
C PHE A 157 -6.57 0.26 8.84
N THR A 158 -6.58 1.59 9.02
CA THR A 158 -6.70 2.58 7.94
C THR A 158 -5.41 3.33 7.65
N LYS A 159 -4.41 3.18 8.51
CA LYS A 159 -3.05 3.68 8.30
C LYS A 159 -2.17 2.56 7.74
N GLN A 160 -1.18 2.96 6.93
CA GLN A 160 -0.17 2.05 6.42
C GLN A 160 0.65 1.48 7.58
N VAL A 161 0.83 0.17 7.60
CA VAL A 161 1.73 -0.55 8.50
C VAL A 161 3.09 -0.60 7.81
N ASP A 162 4.08 0.05 8.40
CA ASP A 162 5.48 -0.13 8.04
C ASP A 162 6.08 -1.21 8.96
N PHE A 163 6.70 -2.23 8.36
CA PHE A 163 7.37 -3.27 9.13
C PHE A 163 8.62 -2.76 9.86
N LYS A 164 9.20 -1.63 9.42
CA LYS A 164 10.31 -0.98 10.13
C LYS A 164 9.88 -0.42 11.49
N ASP A 165 8.64 0.04 11.60
CA ASP A 165 8.07 0.52 12.87
C ASP A 165 7.76 -0.62 13.84
N LEU A 166 7.82 -1.87 13.37
CA LEU A 166 7.49 -3.05 14.16
C LEU A 166 8.68 -3.63 14.93
N ASN A 167 9.89 -3.03 14.79
CA ASN A 167 11.05 -3.25 15.66
C ASN A 167 11.38 -4.76 15.85
N ASP A 168 11.44 -5.49 14.74
CA ASP A 168 11.70 -6.93 14.71
C ASP A 168 12.91 -7.20 13.79
N ASP A 169 14.06 -7.52 14.39
CA ASP A 169 15.36 -7.65 13.71
C ASP A 169 15.32 -8.69 12.55
N GLU A 170 14.45 -9.70 12.63
CA GLU A 170 14.25 -10.70 11.58
C GLU A 170 13.56 -10.15 10.33
N ILE A 171 12.72 -9.11 10.45
CA ILE A 171 12.05 -8.50 9.30
C ILE A 171 13.00 -7.58 8.54
N GLU A 172 13.92 -6.91 9.24
CA GLU A 172 14.92 -6.05 8.61
C GLU A 172 15.85 -6.86 7.70
N LEU A 173 16.28 -8.05 8.15
CA LEU A 173 17.05 -9.01 7.36
C LEU A 173 16.31 -9.52 6.11
N ALA A 174 15.00 -9.82 6.23
CA ALA A 174 14.19 -10.28 5.10
C ALA A 174 13.90 -9.16 4.07
N LEU A 175 13.82 -7.90 4.53
CA LEU A 175 13.65 -6.73 3.68
C LEU A 175 14.90 -6.42 2.84
N GLU A 176 16.10 -6.64 3.39
CA GLU A 176 17.36 -6.45 2.67
C GLU A 176 17.54 -7.47 1.53
N ASP A 177 17.14 -8.73 1.74
CA ASP A 177 17.28 -9.80 0.75
C ASP A 177 16.31 -9.64 -0.43
N SER A 178 15.06 -9.24 -0.15
CA SER A 178 14.02 -9.04 -1.17
C SER A 178 14.26 -7.85 -2.12
N ALA A 179 15.11 -6.89 -1.72
CA ALA A 179 15.49 -5.75 -2.56
C ALA A 179 16.37 -6.13 -3.77
N THR A 180 16.78 -7.40 -3.88
CA THR A 180 17.67 -7.91 -4.94
C THR A 180 16.98 -8.82 -5.97
N GLY A 181 15.69 -9.14 -5.81
CA GLY A 181 14.99 -10.13 -6.66
C GLY A 181 14.08 -9.54 -7.75
N GLU A 182 14.46 -9.71 -9.01
CA GLU A 182 13.60 -9.42 -10.18
C GLU A 182 12.46 -10.45 -10.37
N ASN A 183 11.28 -9.93 -10.75
CA ASN A 183 10.18 -10.57 -11.49
C ASN A 183 9.35 -11.71 -10.84
N ALA A 184 8.32 -11.33 -10.07
CA ALA A 184 7.12 -12.14 -9.89
C ALA A 184 6.10 -11.88 -11.03
N SER A 185 6.06 -12.80 -12.00
CA SER A 185 5.08 -12.87 -13.09
C SER A 185 3.71 -13.34 -12.59
N PHE A 186 2.63 -12.77 -13.15
CA PHE A 186 1.26 -13.28 -12.99
C PHE A 186 1.17 -14.77 -13.36
N PRO A 187 0.30 -15.56 -12.71
CA PRO A 187 0.04 -16.93 -13.15
C PRO A 187 -0.49 -16.94 -14.60
N PRO A 188 -0.04 -17.89 -15.45
CA PRO A 188 -0.35 -17.88 -16.87
C PRO A 188 -1.85 -18.12 -17.15
N GLU A 189 -2.40 -17.36 -18.10
CA GLU A 189 -3.69 -17.65 -18.73
C GLU A 189 -3.52 -18.87 -19.64
N GLU A 190 -4.31 -19.94 -19.44
CA GLU A 190 -4.40 -21.01 -20.44
C GLU A 190 -5.20 -20.55 -21.67
N PRO A 191 -4.76 -20.91 -22.89
CA PRO A 191 -5.37 -20.39 -24.11
C PRO A 191 -6.57 -21.23 -24.51
N SER A 192 -7.72 -20.58 -24.68
CA SER A 192 -8.78 -21.09 -25.56
C SER A 192 -9.24 -19.94 -26.46
N GLY A 193 -8.95 -20.10 -27.74
CA GLY A 193 -9.24 -19.10 -28.76
C GLY A 193 -10.74 -18.92 -28.97
N VAL A 194 -11.19 -17.67 -28.90
CA VAL A 194 -12.33 -17.16 -29.66
C VAL A 194 -12.06 -15.67 -29.91
N SER A 195 -12.10 -15.27 -31.18
CA SER A 195 -11.95 -13.89 -31.63
C SER A 195 -13.01 -12.97 -31.01
N ALA A 196 -12.59 -11.95 -30.26
CA ALA A 196 -13.48 -10.91 -29.74
C ALA A 196 -13.48 -9.70 -30.69
N GLN A 197 -14.64 -9.42 -31.30
CA GLN A 197 -14.96 -8.11 -31.84
C GLN A 197 -15.08 -7.10 -30.70
N SER A 198 -14.49 -5.93 -30.93
CA SER A 198 -14.41 -4.78 -30.01
C SER A 198 -15.77 -4.15 -29.74
N SER A 199 -16.08 -3.90 -28.47
CA SER A 199 -17.07 -2.89 -28.08
C SER A 199 -16.39 -1.84 -27.19
N ASP A 200 -16.21 -0.66 -27.78
CA ASP A 200 -15.60 0.51 -27.17
C ASP A 200 -16.58 1.17 -26.19
N ALA A 201 -16.18 1.21 -24.91
CA ALA A 201 -16.64 2.20 -23.95
C ALA A 201 -15.42 3.06 -23.55
N PRO A 202 -15.55 4.40 -23.45
CA PRO A 202 -14.38 5.26 -23.37
C PRO A 202 -13.66 5.08 -22.02
N ARG A 203 -12.43 4.59 -22.08
CA ARG A 203 -11.49 4.70 -20.96
C ARG A 203 -11.16 6.18 -20.78
N LYS A 204 -11.41 6.72 -19.59
CA LYS A 204 -10.98 8.09 -19.26
C LYS A 204 -9.48 8.18 -19.46
N ASN A 205 -9.06 9.13 -20.31
CA ASN A 205 -7.65 9.28 -20.61
C ASN A 205 -6.91 9.76 -19.34
N PRO A 206 -5.60 9.46 -19.21
CA PRO A 206 -4.80 9.87 -18.06
C PRO A 206 -4.84 11.38 -17.78
N TRP A 207 -5.07 12.19 -18.82
CA TRP A 207 -5.18 13.65 -18.75
C TRP A 207 -6.43 14.13 -18.01
N GLU A 208 -7.59 13.49 -18.19
CA GLU A 208 -8.82 13.81 -17.46
C GLU A 208 -8.72 13.49 -15.97
N ILE A 209 -7.99 12.41 -15.64
CA ILE A 209 -7.72 12.02 -14.26
C ILE A 209 -6.77 13.04 -13.60
N PHE A 210 -5.73 13.46 -14.31
CA PHE A 210 -4.76 14.44 -13.84
C PHE A 210 -5.40 15.82 -13.61
N ASN A 211 -6.22 16.29 -14.55
CA ASN A 211 -6.96 17.56 -14.41
C ASN A 211 -7.97 17.51 -13.25
N SER A 212 -8.60 16.36 -13.00
CA SER A 212 -9.50 16.16 -11.86
C SER A 212 -8.77 16.27 -10.51
N ILE A 213 -7.53 15.79 -10.43
CA ILE A 213 -6.69 15.90 -9.23
C ILE A 213 -6.22 17.35 -9.04
N GLY A 214 -5.75 18.01 -10.11
CA GLY A 214 -5.35 19.42 -10.07
C GLY A 214 -6.48 20.35 -9.60
N ASN A 215 -7.69 20.15 -10.13
CA ASN A 215 -8.88 20.92 -9.73
C ASN A 215 -9.35 20.64 -8.29
N LYS A 216 -9.04 19.46 -7.72
CA LYS A 216 -9.31 19.18 -6.31
C LYS A 216 -8.30 19.86 -5.39
N LEU A 217 -7.03 19.92 -5.80
CA LEU A 217 -5.97 20.55 -5.03
C LEU A 217 -6.12 22.08 -5.01
N SER A 218 -6.51 22.72 -6.12
CA SER A 218 -6.77 24.17 -6.15
C SER A 218 -7.91 24.58 -5.21
N LYS A 219 -8.98 23.77 -5.12
CA LYS A 219 -10.08 24.00 -4.18
C LYS A 219 -9.66 23.88 -2.71
N ILE A 220 -8.73 22.98 -2.40
CA ILE A 220 -8.18 22.83 -1.04
C ILE A 220 -7.34 24.06 -0.69
N GLN A 221 -6.56 24.57 -1.64
CA GLN A 221 -5.73 25.76 -1.43
C GLN A 221 -6.58 27.03 -1.26
N GLU A 222 -7.63 27.21 -2.07
CA GLU A 222 -8.59 28.32 -1.93
C GLU A 222 -9.31 28.29 -0.56
N THR A 223 -9.59 27.09 -0.04
CA THR A 223 -10.20 26.92 1.30
C THR A 223 -9.21 27.30 2.41
N ALA A 224 -7.93 26.97 2.27
CA ALA A 224 -6.89 27.32 3.24
C ALA A 224 -6.63 28.84 3.29
N GLU A 225 -6.68 29.51 2.14
CA GLU A 225 -6.55 30.97 2.04
C GLU A 225 -7.73 31.68 2.71
N LYS A 226 -8.96 31.22 2.47
CA LYS A 226 -10.17 31.75 3.15
C LYS A 226 -10.12 31.58 4.66
N VAL A 227 -9.59 30.46 5.17
CA VAL A 227 -9.41 30.23 6.61
C VAL A 227 -8.40 31.22 7.21
N ASN A 228 -7.33 31.54 6.49
CA ASN A 228 -6.33 32.50 6.95
C ASN A 228 -6.87 33.95 6.93
N GLU A 229 -7.65 34.32 5.92
CA GLU A 229 -8.31 35.62 5.83
C GLU A 229 -9.33 35.83 6.96
N VAL A 230 -10.09 34.78 7.32
CA VAL A 230 -11.01 34.80 8.47
C VAL A 230 -10.25 34.95 9.79
N LYS A 231 -9.12 34.25 9.96
CA LYS A 231 -8.27 34.41 11.16
C LYS A 231 -7.70 35.82 11.28
N GLU A 232 -7.25 36.40 10.17
CA GLU A 232 -6.72 37.76 10.15
C GLU A 232 -7.83 38.79 10.44
N SER A 233 -9.03 38.57 9.91
CA SER A 233 -10.21 39.41 10.19
C SER A 233 -10.65 39.33 11.65
N LEU A 234 -10.63 38.13 12.25
CA LEU A 234 -10.94 37.92 13.67
C LEU A 234 -9.91 38.59 14.60
N SER A 235 -8.64 38.66 14.19
CA SER A 235 -7.57 39.31 14.97
C SER A 235 -7.72 40.84 15.06
N LYS A 236 -8.51 41.45 14.17
CA LYS A 236 -8.71 42.91 14.09
C LYS A 236 -9.93 43.40 14.88
N ILE A 237 -10.72 42.51 15.48
CA ILE A 237 -11.91 42.86 16.29
C ILE A 237 -11.47 43.18 17.74
N PRO A 238 -11.68 44.42 18.23
CA PRO A 238 -11.32 44.80 19.60
C PRO A 238 -12.15 44.01 20.63
N GLY A 239 -11.49 43.36 21.61
CA GLY A 239 -12.17 42.67 22.71
C GLY A 239 -12.44 41.17 22.52
N ILE A 240 -12.06 40.56 21.39
CA ILE A 240 -12.16 39.10 21.19
C ILE A 240 -11.25 38.31 22.14
N SER A 241 -10.15 38.90 22.61
CA SER A 241 -9.21 38.28 23.56
C SER A 241 -9.72 38.20 25.01
N SER A 242 -10.89 38.79 25.33
CA SER A 242 -11.43 38.87 26.70
C SER A 242 -12.68 38.02 26.96
N LEU A 243 -13.06 37.12 26.05
CA LEU A 243 -14.17 36.18 26.28
C LEU A 243 -13.68 34.93 27.06
N PRO A 244 -14.24 34.61 28.25
CA PRO A 244 -13.88 33.41 28.98
C PRO A 244 -14.51 32.18 28.31
N GLY A 245 -13.69 31.23 27.85
CA GLY A 245 -14.17 29.91 27.40
C GLY A 245 -13.53 29.32 26.14
N MET A 246 -12.68 30.06 25.41
CA MET A 246 -12.02 29.54 24.20
C MET A 246 -10.52 29.32 24.44
N ARG A 247 -10.17 28.18 25.04
CA ARG A 247 -8.79 27.65 25.00
C ARG A 247 -8.59 26.96 23.64
N LEU A 248 -7.99 27.67 22.68
CA LEU A 248 -7.31 27.06 21.54
C LEU A 248 -5.98 26.51 22.08
N GLY A 249 -5.95 25.21 22.34
CA GLY A 249 -4.78 24.50 22.84
C GLY A 249 -3.65 24.44 21.81
N ASP A 250 -2.46 24.77 22.33
CA ASP A 250 -1.08 24.47 21.95
C ASP A 250 -0.58 24.78 20.53
N GLU A 251 0.37 25.72 20.50
CA GLU A 251 1.18 26.11 19.34
C GLU A 251 1.98 24.92 18.77
N PRO A 252 1.94 24.66 17.44
CA PRO A 252 3.04 23.99 16.79
C PRO A 252 4.24 24.95 16.70
N THR A 253 5.35 24.52 17.26
CA THR A 253 6.68 25.14 17.25
C THR A 253 6.98 25.98 16.01
N LYS A 254 7.37 27.23 16.26
CA LYS A 254 7.80 28.24 15.29
C LYS A 254 9.00 27.75 14.46
N VAL A 255 8.75 27.23 13.26
CA VAL A 255 9.81 27.03 12.24
C VAL A 255 10.13 28.41 11.68
N THR A 256 11.32 28.92 11.97
CA THR A 256 11.84 30.17 11.41
C THR A 256 12.10 29.99 9.91
N SER A 257 11.28 30.62 9.09
CA SER A 257 11.45 30.68 7.63
C SER A 257 12.59 31.64 7.28
N GLY A 258 13.81 31.12 7.20
CA GLY A 258 14.90 31.83 6.55
C GLY A 258 14.60 32.00 5.06
N LYS A 259 14.90 33.19 4.50
CA LYS A 259 14.73 33.61 3.08
C LYS A 259 15.28 32.63 2.00
N SER A 260 15.89 31.51 2.40
CA SER A 260 16.42 30.47 1.53
C SER A 260 15.35 29.46 1.04
N THR A 261 14.26 29.25 1.78
CA THR A 261 13.26 28.22 1.44
C THR A 261 12.31 28.64 0.31
N SER A 262 11.98 29.93 0.18
CA SER A 262 11.17 30.44 -0.93
C SER A 262 11.94 30.45 -2.26
N PHE A 263 13.26 30.62 -2.21
CA PHE A 263 14.12 30.54 -3.39
C PHE A 263 14.23 29.09 -3.91
N LEU A 264 14.36 28.11 -3.00
CA LEU A 264 14.40 26.67 -3.36
C LEU A 264 13.06 26.17 -3.95
N LEU A 265 11.93 26.63 -3.42
CA LEU A 265 10.60 26.27 -3.94
C LEU A 265 10.32 26.84 -5.33
N ASN A 266 10.77 28.07 -5.62
CA ASN A 266 10.61 28.68 -6.94
C ASN A 266 11.55 28.06 -7.99
N VAL A 267 12.78 27.68 -7.60
CA VAL A 267 13.71 26.96 -8.49
C VAL A 267 13.23 25.54 -8.80
N LEU A 268 12.62 24.84 -7.83
CA LEU A 268 12.01 23.52 -8.05
C LEU A 268 10.74 23.59 -8.91
N GLY A 269 9.91 24.63 -8.74
CA GLY A 269 8.69 24.84 -9.53
C GLY A 269 8.97 25.17 -11.00
N MET A 270 9.97 26.01 -11.29
CA MET A 270 10.41 26.27 -12.67
C MET A 270 11.06 25.04 -13.32
N GLY A 271 11.81 24.23 -12.56
CA GLY A 271 12.42 22.99 -13.06
C GLY A 271 11.40 21.95 -13.53
N LEU A 272 10.31 21.76 -12.77
CA LEU A 272 9.22 20.83 -13.10
C LEU A 272 8.43 21.25 -14.35
N SER A 273 8.30 22.56 -14.59
CA SER A 273 7.59 23.11 -15.75
C SER A 273 8.36 22.90 -17.05
N ILE A 274 9.69 23.03 -17.01
CA ILE A 274 10.59 22.77 -18.15
C ILE A 274 10.69 21.26 -18.41
N LEU A 275 10.73 20.42 -17.37
CA LEU A 275 10.73 18.96 -17.47
C LEU A 275 9.45 18.42 -18.12
N GLY A 276 8.29 18.99 -17.81
CA GLY A 276 7.01 18.60 -18.44
C GLY A 276 6.95 18.92 -19.94
N ALA A 277 7.47 20.08 -20.34
CA ALA A 277 7.52 20.50 -21.74
C ALA A 277 8.53 19.67 -22.57
N VAL A 278 9.68 19.30 -21.96
CA VAL A 278 10.69 18.45 -22.58
C VAL A 278 10.21 17.00 -22.68
N TRP A 279 9.49 16.49 -21.66
CA TRP A 279 8.95 15.12 -21.67
C TRP A 279 7.83 14.93 -22.70
N GLY A 280 6.97 15.95 -22.91
CA GLY A 280 5.94 15.93 -23.96
C GLY A 280 6.50 15.90 -25.39
N PHE A 281 7.74 16.37 -25.60
CA PHE A 281 8.40 16.36 -26.90
C PHE A 281 9.18 15.06 -27.17
N LEU A 282 9.59 14.34 -26.13
CA LEU A 282 10.44 13.15 -26.20
C LEU A 282 9.70 11.82 -26.46
N THR A 283 8.39 11.77 -26.24
CA THR A 283 7.60 10.52 -26.37
C THR A 283 7.38 10.04 -27.80
N ASN A 284 7.84 10.77 -28.82
CA ASN A 284 7.68 10.40 -30.23
C ASN A 284 8.95 9.85 -30.92
N ASN A 285 10.09 9.66 -30.23
CA ASN A 285 11.31 9.15 -30.86
C ASN A 285 12.15 8.25 -29.93
N PHE A 286 12.13 6.94 -30.17
CA PHE A 286 12.82 5.92 -29.35
C PHE A 286 14.33 6.14 -29.14
N ARG A 287 15.03 6.81 -30.06
CA ARG A 287 16.47 7.12 -29.92
C ARG A 287 16.78 8.21 -28.88
N LEU A 288 15.80 9.03 -28.49
CA LEU A 288 15.97 10.09 -27.49
C LEU A 288 15.69 9.65 -26.05
N ILE A 289 15.10 8.46 -25.87
CA ILE A 289 14.81 7.89 -24.53
C ILE A 289 16.11 7.60 -23.78
N ALA A 290 17.13 7.05 -24.47
CA ALA A 290 18.43 6.77 -23.86
C ALA A 290 19.16 8.07 -23.42
N LEU A 291 19.10 9.12 -24.23
CA LEU A 291 19.68 10.42 -23.89
C LEU A 291 18.92 11.12 -22.75
N GLY A 292 17.60 10.96 -22.69
CA GLY A 292 16.77 11.45 -21.58
C GLY A 292 17.08 10.77 -20.25
N ILE A 293 17.28 9.44 -20.27
CA ILE A 293 17.66 8.68 -19.07
C ILE A 293 19.06 9.11 -18.60
N VAL A 294 20.03 9.23 -19.51
CA VAL A 294 21.39 9.70 -19.16
C VAL A 294 21.35 11.13 -18.61
N GLY A 295 20.56 12.04 -19.21
CA GLY A 295 20.39 13.40 -18.70
C GLY A 295 19.74 13.46 -17.32
N PHE A 296 18.75 12.59 -17.06
CA PHE A 296 18.11 12.49 -15.76
C PHE A 296 19.06 11.96 -14.68
N ILE A 297 19.89 10.97 -15.00
CA ILE A 297 20.93 10.46 -14.10
C ILE A 297 21.96 11.54 -13.79
N VAL A 298 22.45 12.28 -14.80
CA VAL A 298 23.38 13.40 -14.60
C VAL A 298 22.79 14.49 -13.71
N LEU A 299 21.49 14.81 -13.89
CA LEU A 299 20.79 15.79 -13.06
C LEU A 299 20.72 15.34 -11.59
N ILE A 300 20.41 14.07 -11.33
CA ILE A 300 20.42 13.51 -9.97
C ILE A 300 21.81 13.64 -9.35
N ILE A 301 22.87 13.29 -10.09
CA ILE A 301 24.25 13.40 -9.62
C ILE A 301 24.61 14.85 -9.25
N ILE A 302 24.23 15.83 -10.08
CA ILE A 302 24.47 17.25 -9.81
C ILE A 302 23.74 17.70 -8.54
N ILE A 303 22.48 17.30 -8.36
CA ILE A 303 21.69 17.63 -7.16
C ILE A 303 22.33 17.03 -5.91
N THR A 304 22.79 15.77 -5.97
CA THR A 304 23.47 15.10 -4.86
C THR A 304 24.77 15.81 -4.50
N ILE A 305 25.60 16.18 -5.49
CA ILE A 305 26.85 16.93 -5.25
C ILE A 305 26.56 18.29 -4.61
N ALA A 306 25.58 19.03 -5.14
CA ALA A 306 25.19 20.33 -4.60
C ALA A 306 24.72 20.22 -3.14
N PHE A 307 23.93 19.19 -2.82
CA PHE A 307 23.48 18.93 -1.45
C PHE A 307 24.64 18.62 -0.50
N THR A 308 25.59 17.79 -0.93
CA THR A 308 26.79 17.47 -0.15
C THR A 308 27.66 18.70 0.10
N VAL A 309 27.86 19.55 -0.91
CA VAL A 309 28.62 20.81 -0.77
C VAL A 309 27.91 21.77 0.19
N ILE A 310 26.59 21.94 0.08
CA ILE A 310 25.81 22.78 1.00
C ILE A 310 25.93 22.29 2.44
N ASN A 311 25.86 20.99 2.67
CA ASN A 311 26.02 20.42 4.00
C ASN A 311 27.45 20.60 4.54
N ALA A 312 28.47 20.42 3.71
CA ALA A 312 29.86 20.69 4.09
C ALA A 312 30.08 22.17 4.44
N LEU A 313 29.50 23.10 3.69
CA LEU A 313 29.56 24.54 3.98
C LEU A 313 28.82 24.90 5.27
N LYS A 314 27.65 24.30 5.54
CA LYS A 314 26.92 24.47 6.81
C LYS A 314 27.73 23.98 8.01
N MET A 315 28.40 22.83 7.89
CA MET A 315 29.28 22.33 8.95
C MET A 315 30.49 23.23 9.18
N LYS A 316 31.06 23.80 8.11
CA LYS A 316 32.18 24.74 8.21
C LYS A 316 31.78 26.10 8.81
N TYR A 317 30.55 26.55 8.57
CA TYR A 317 29.99 27.77 9.16
C TYR A 317 29.69 27.63 10.66
N HIS A 318 29.25 26.44 11.12
CA HIS A 318 29.03 26.18 12.54
C HIS A 318 30.32 25.95 13.36
N SER A 319 31.43 25.62 12.71
CA SER A 319 32.72 25.40 13.39
C SER A 319 33.55 26.67 13.61
N ASP A 320 33.33 27.74 12.84
CA ASP A 320 33.95 29.05 13.08
C ASP A 320 33.10 30.19 12.45
N PRO A 321 32.12 30.73 13.19
CA PRO A 321 31.24 31.79 12.70
C PRO A 321 31.95 33.15 12.54
N THR A 322 33.18 33.32 13.06
CA THR A 322 33.90 34.59 13.02
C THR A 322 34.75 34.79 11.76
N LYS A 323 35.00 33.72 11.00
CA LYS A 323 35.88 33.73 9.83
C LYS A 323 35.24 34.24 8.53
N TYR A 324 33.92 34.39 8.48
CA TYR A 324 33.17 34.73 7.26
C TYR A 324 32.28 35.98 7.37
N ASN A 325 32.47 36.81 8.40
CA ASN A 325 31.93 38.16 8.38
C ASN A 325 32.78 39.01 7.43
N VAL A 326 32.25 39.23 6.22
CA VAL A 326 32.69 40.32 5.36
C VAL A 326 31.74 41.49 5.68
N GLU A 327 32.30 42.60 6.17
CA GLU A 327 31.61 43.90 6.28
C GLU A 327 31.15 44.40 4.90
#